data_AF-A0A2W7AK04-F1
#
_entry.id   AF-A0A2W7AK04-F1
#
_cell.length_a   1.000
_cell.length_b   1.000
_cell.length_c   1.000
_cell.angle_alpha   90.00
_cell.angle_beta   90.00
_cell.angle_gamma   90.00
#
_symmetry.space_group_name_H-M   'P 1'
#
loop_
_entity.id
_entity.type
_entity.pdbx_description
1 polymer ?
#
loop_
_entity_poly.entity_id
_entity_poly.type
_entity_poly.pdbx_seq_one_letter_code
_entity_poly.pdbx_strand_id
1 'polypeptide(L)'
;MIFYGVAISSVVTLFSVVSRYGTARLKAPIAIEGNYQLQVEPSEQCSEPPALQLRLQQSGIFVNGVLTAASLEAKADGAAGKPFALDGSWRSPELELAGHSPAMTVCGQSVEQVAIAGTREGESFSGQLTFAGLPVPLTFESQFIPTQTSASEAFH
;
A
#
# COMPACT_ATOMS: atom_id res chain seq x y z
N MET A 1 -49.18 14.83 30.42
CA MET A 1 -48.52 14.72 29.10
C MET A 1 -47.14 15.39 29.01
N ILE A 2 -46.68 16.11 30.04
CA ILE A 2 -45.37 16.81 30.02
C ILE A 2 -44.20 15.87 30.34
N PHE A 3 -44.45 14.83 31.16
CA PHE A 3 -43.43 13.87 31.60
C PHE A 3 -42.79 13.07 30.44
N TYR A 4 -43.59 12.66 29.47
CA TYR A 4 -43.12 11.96 28.27
C TYR A 4 -42.26 12.87 27.37
N GLY A 5 -42.59 14.16 27.29
CA GLY A 5 -41.81 15.14 26.52
C GLY A 5 -40.39 15.30 27.07
N VAL A 6 -40.25 15.35 28.40
CA VAL A 6 -38.93 15.45 29.07
C VAL A 6 -38.13 14.16 28.91
N ALA A 7 -38.78 13.00 29.03
CA ALA A 7 -38.10 11.71 28.83
C ALA A 7 -37.57 11.56 27.40
N ILE A 8 -38.37 11.91 26.39
CA ILE A 8 -37.99 11.83 24.98
C ILE A 8 -36.86 12.81 24.68
N SER A 9 -36.95 14.06 25.13
CA SER A 9 -35.90 15.05 24.88
C SER A 9 -34.58 14.67 25.55
N SER A 10 -34.61 14.08 26.75
CA SER A 10 -33.42 13.58 27.43
C SER A 10 -32.72 12.45 26.66
N VAL A 11 -33.48 11.49 26.14
CA VAL A 11 -32.92 10.36 25.37
C VAL A 11 -32.33 10.85 24.05
N VAL A 12 -33.02 11.75 23.33
CA VAL A 12 -32.51 12.34 22.08
C VAL A 12 -31.21 13.12 22.31
N THR A 13 -31.12 13.85 23.42
CA THR A 13 -29.92 14.62 23.76
C THR A 13 -28.75 13.69 24.07
N LEU A 14 -28.96 12.65 24.89
CA LEU A 14 -27.92 11.68 25.22
C LEU A 14 -27.42 10.93 23.98
N PHE A 15 -28.35 10.45 23.14
CA PHE A 15 -28.00 9.79 21.89
C PHE A 15 -27.19 10.71 20.98
N SER A 16 -27.58 11.98 20.85
CA SER A 16 -26.85 12.95 20.04
C SER A 16 -25.42 13.20 20.55
N VAL A 17 -25.24 13.29 21.87
CA VAL A 17 -23.91 13.46 22.49
C VAL A 17 -23.04 12.23 22.25
N VAL A 18 -23.59 11.02 22.47
CA VAL A 18 -22.88 9.76 22.24
C VAL A 18 -22.54 9.55 20.76
N SER A 19 -23.47 9.85 19.85
CA SER A 19 -23.24 9.77 18.40
C SER A 19 -22.16 10.74 17.95
N ARG A 20 -22.18 12.00 18.43
CA ARG A 20 -21.12 12.98 18.14
C ARG A 20 -19.78 12.58 18.72
N TYR A 21 -19.76 12.00 19.92
CA TYR A 21 -18.54 11.48 20.52
C TYR A 21 -17.96 10.31 19.73
N GLY A 22 -18.82 9.38 19.28
CA GLY A 22 -18.44 8.27 18.42
C GLY A 22 -17.83 8.75 17.10
N THR A 23 -18.50 9.65 16.38
CA THR A 23 -18.02 10.14 15.08
C THR A 23 -16.75 10.99 15.17
N ALA A 24 -16.56 11.76 16.25
CA ALA A 24 -15.36 12.57 16.43
C ALA A 24 -14.11 11.74 16.80
N ARG A 25 -14.29 10.56 17.40
CA ARG A 25 -13.21 9.69 17.86
C ARG A 25 -12.93 8.51 16.93
N LEU A 26 -13.91 8.10 16.11
CA LEU A 26 -13.73 7.12 15.03
C LEU A 26 -13.23 7.82 13.77
N LYS A 27 -11.95 8.20 13.76
CA LYS A 27 -11.28 8.53 12.51
C LYS A 27 -11.00 7.22 11.78
N ALA A 28 -11.59 7.04 10.60
CA ALA A 28 -11.26 5.92 9.74
C ALA A 28 -9.74 5.97 9.45
N PRO A 29 -9.03 4.83 9.53
CA PRO A 29 -7.66 4.74 9.06
C PRO A 29 -7.59 5.24 7.61
N ILE A 30 -6.55 6.00 7.29
CA ILE A 30 -6.35 6.49 5.93
C ILE A 30 -6.14 5.26 5.03
N ALA A 31 -6.97 5.14 4.00
CA ALA A 31 -6.84 4.08 3.00
C ALA A 31 -5.56 4.30 2.17
N ILE A 32 -4.80 3.24 1.98
CA ILE A 32 -3.60 3.17 1.12
C ILE A 32 -3.72 2.06 0.05
N GLU A 33 -4.93 1.57 -0.17
CA GLU A 33 -5.21 0.59 -1.23
C GLU A 33 -4.99 1.23 -2.60
N GLY A 34 -4.33 0.49 -3.49
CA GLY A 34 -4.14 0.91 -4.87
C GLY A 34 -2.90 0.34 -5.54
N ASN A 35 -2.60 0.85 -6.73
CA ASN A 35 -1.42 0.47 -7.50
C ASN A 35 -0.40 1.61 -7.43
N TYR A 36 0.83 1.27 -7.09
CA TYR A 36 1.93 2.20 -6.94
C TYR A 36 3.06 1.80 -7.89
N GLN A 37 3.56 2.76 -8.65
CA GLN A 37 4.78 2.56 -9.42
C GLN A 37 5.98 2.91 -8.54
N LEU A 38 6.87 1.95 -8.32
CA LEU A 38 8.10 2.16 -7.56
C LEU A 38 9.21 2.58 -8.53
N GLN A 39 9.74 3.77 -8.29
CA GLN A 39 10.97 4.28 -8.90
C GLN A 39 12.07 4.07 -7.88
N VAL A 40 12.95 3.12 -8.18
CA VAL A 40 14.11 2.82 -7.35
C VAL A 40 15.25 3.72 -7.80
N GLU A 41 15.91 4.37 -6.86
CA GLU A 41 17.07 5.20 -7.17
C GLU A 41 18.27 4.32 -7.56
N PRO A 42 19.05 4.71 -8.58
CA PRO A 42 20.24 3.98 -8.95
C PRO A 42 21.26 4.01 -7.81
N SER A 43 21.82 2.84 -7.50
CA SER A 43 22.84 2.67 -6.48
C SER A 43 24.08 2.00 -7.08
N GLU A 44 25.21 1.98 -6.36
CA GLU A 44 26.44 1.34 -6.86
C GLU A 44 26.26 -0.16 -7.18
N GLN A 45 25.20 -0.79 -6.66
CA GLN A 45 24.86 -2.19 -6.91
C GLN A 45 23.73 -2.35 -7.93
N CYS A 46 23.11 -1.25 -8.36
CA CYS A 46 21.99 -1.26 -9.28
C CYS A 46 22.03 -0.01 -10.17
N SER A 47 22.81 -0.10 -11.25
CA SER A 47 22.98 1.02 -12.18
C SER A 47 21.75 1.25 -13.07
N GLU A 48 20.97 0.18 -13.33
CA GLU A 48 19.71 0.24 -14.06
C GLU A 48 18.63 -0.52 -13.29
N PRO A 49 17.91 0.15 -12.38
CA PRO A 49 16.89 -0.49 -11.58
C PRO A 49 15.69 -0.92 -12.42
N PRO A 50 15.15 -2.14 -12.20
CA PRO A 50 13.95 -2.56 -12.89
C PRO A 50 12.77 -1.68 -12.47
N ALA A 51 11.92 -1.32 -13.43
CA ALA A 51 10.64 -0.70 -13.11
C ALA A 51 9.80 -1.71 -12.30
N LEU A 52 9.39 -1.34 -11.09
CA LEU A 52 8.61 -2.20 -10.20
C LEU A 52 7.22 -1.59 -9.98
N GLN A 53 6.22 -2.44 -9.86
CA GLN A 53 4.84 -2.07 -9.54
C GLN A 53 4.40 -2.80 -8.28
N LEU A 54 3.89 -2.04 -7.32
CA LEU A 54 3.40 -2.51 -6.03
C LEU A 54 1.90 -2.30 -5.96
N ARG A 55 1.15 -3.39 -5.89
CA ARG A 55 -0.29 -3.35 -5.62
C ARG A 55 -0.51 -3.59 -4.13
N LEU A 56 -1.24 -2.69 -3.46
CA LEU A 56 -1.56 -2.79 -2.04
C LEU A 56 -3.06 -3.03 -1.85
N GLN A 57 -3.40 -3.90 -0.90
CA GLN A 57 -4.75 -4.15 -0.41
C GLN A 57 -4.75 -4.03 1.11
N GLN A 58 -5.63 -3.18 1.65
CA GLN A 58 -5.66 -2.90 3.08
C GLN A 58 -6.91 -3.49 3.72
N SER A 59 -6.71 -4.16 4.87
CA SER A 59 -7.78 -4.59 5.75
C SER A 59 -7.50 -4.11 7.19
N GLY A 60 -8.03 -2.94 7.54
CA GLY A 60 -7.75 -2.29 8.81
C GLY A 60 -6.29 -1.85 8.91
N ILE A 61 -5.53 -2.46 9.84
CA ILE A 61 -4.09 -2.21 10.02
C ILE A 61 -3.22 -3.21 9.24
N PHE A 62 -3.80 -4.27 8.69
CA PHE A 62 -3.08 -5.27 7.91
C PHE A 62 -3.06 -4.86 6.45
N VAL A 63 -1.92 -5.05 5.81
CA VAL A 63 -1.73 -4.75 4.39
C VAL A 63 -1.16 -5.97 3.71
N ASN A 64 -1.79 -6.37 2.62
CA ASN A 64 -1.22 -7.34 1.70
C ASN A 64 -0.79 -6.59 0.45
N GLY A 65 0.32 -7.02 -0.13
CA GLY A 65 0.88 -6.42 -1.32
C GLY A 65 1.26 -7.47 -2.34
N VAL A 66 1.32 -7.05 -3.60
CA VAL A 66 1.93 -7.83 -4.67
C VAL A 66 2.93 -6.94 -5.38
N LEU A 67 4.19 -7.34 -5.40
CA LEU A 67 5.26 -6.63 -6.09
C LEU A 67 5.63 -7.39 -7.38
N THR A 68 5.57 -6.67 -8.50
CA THR A 68 5.80 -7.19 -9.86
C THR A 68 6.77 -6.31 -10.64
N ALA A 69 7.59 -6.89 -11.52
CA ALA A 69 8.31 -6.11 -12.52
C ALA A 69 7.34 -5.55 -13.57
N ALA A 70 7.43 -4.24 -13.84
CA ALA A 70 6.62 -3.52 -14.81
C ALA A 70 7.21 -3.56 -16.24
N SER A 71 8.46 -3.98 -16.42
CA SER A 71 9.12 -4.03 -17.73
C SER A 71 8.57 -5.14 -18.64
N LEU A 72 8.26 -4.80 -19.89
CA LEU A 72 7.91 -5.71 -20.98
C LEU A 72 9.08 -6.62 -21.38
N GLU A 73 10.33 -6.21 -21.14
CA GLU A 73 11.53 -7.01 -21.44
C GLU A 73 11.74 -8.13 -20.42
N ALA A 74 11.31 -7.93 -19.16
CA ALA A 74 11.27 -9.01 -18.17
C ALA A 74 10.29 -10.13 -18.60
N LYS A 75 9.21 -9.81 -19.33
CA LYS A 75 8.28 -10.81 -19.88
C LYS A 75 8.86 -11.64 -21.03
N ALA A 76 9.86 -11.13 -21.74
CA ALA A 76 10.39 -11.79 -22.93
C ALA A 76 11.50 -12.81 -22.62
N ASP A 77 12.23 -12.63 -21.51
CA ASP A 77 13.45 -13.38 -21.22
C ASP A 77 13.35 -14.21 -19.92
N GLY A 78 12.21 -14.86 -19.67
CA GLY A 78 12.00 -15.71 -18.46
C GLY A 78 12.16 -14.99 -17.10
N ALA A 79 12.51 -13.71 -17.10
CA ALA A 79 12.78 -12.83 -15.97
C ALA A 79 11.50 -12.17 -15.43
N ALA A 80 10.34 -12.56 -15.94
CA ALA A 80 9.04 -12.40 -15.30
C ALA A 80 8.98 -13.41 -14.16
N GLY A 81 9.87 -13.20 -13.19
CA GLY A 81 9.85 -13.89 -11.91
C GLY A 81 8.45 -13.79 -11.32
N LYS A 82 8.05 -14.83 -10.58
CA LYS A 82 6.74 -14.84 -9.93
C LYS A 82 6.59 -13.57 -9.07
N PRO A 83 5.38 -13.00 -9.01
CA PRO A 83 5.12 -11.85 -8.16
C PRO A 83 5.55 -12.14 -6.72
N PHE A 84 6.16 -11.17 -6.06
CA PHE A 84 6.34 -11.22 -4.62
C PHE A 84 4.99 -10.98 -3.95
N ALA A 85 4.48 -12.01 -3.27
CA ALA A 85 3.40 -11.83 -2.32
C ALA A 85 4.00 -11.21 -1.07
N LEU A 86 3.47 -10.06 -0.67
CA LEU A 86 3.89 -9.30 0.49
C LEU A 86 2.77 -9.29 1.51
N ASP A 87 3.15 -9.37 2.77
CA ASP A 87 2.27 -9.19 3.90
C ASP A 87 2.92 -8.25 4.91
N GLY A 88 2.10 -7.53 5.66
CA GLY A 88 2.62 -6.57 6.61
C GLY A 88 1.54 -5.71 7.23
N SER A 89 1.96 -4.53 7.70
CA SER A 89 1.08 -3.65 8.46
C SER A 89 1.27 -2.18 8.10
N TRP A 90 0.16 -1.45 8.24
CA TRP A 90 0.10 -0.01 8.07
C TRP A 90 -0.17 0.65 9.42
N ARG A 91 0.81 1.42 9.87
CA ARG A 91 0.76 2.23 11.09
C ARG A 91 1.08 3.66 10.71
N SER A 92 0.09 4.34 10.12
CA SER A 92 0.19 5.72 9.62
C SER A 92 1.16 6.59 10.45
N PRO A 93 2.24 7.12 9.85
CA PRO A 93 2.56 7.14 8.40
C PRO A 93 3.45 6.00 7.90
N GLU A 94 3.75 4.98 8.72
CA GLU A 94 4.70 3.90 8.42
C GLU A 94 4.03 2.69 7.76
N LEU A 95 4.65 2.18 6.70
CA LEU A 95 4.29 0.98 5.96
C LEU A 95 5.43 -0.02 6.06
N GLU A 96 5.13 -1.20 6.60
CA GLU A 96 6.07 -2.32 6.62
C GLU A 96 5.44 -3.48 5.86
N LEU A 97 6.17 -4.02 4.89
CA LEU A 97 5.78 -5.19 4.11
C LEU A 97 6.98 -6.10 3.99
N ALA A 98 6.76 -7.40 4.12
CA ALA A 98 7.78 -8.41 3.86
C ALA A 98 7.16 -9.54 3.04
N GLY A 99 7.97 -10.24 2.27
CA GLY A 99 7.46 -11.34 1.47
C GLY A 99 8.54 -12.15 0.82
N HIS A 100 8.11 -13.27 0.26
CA HIS A 100 8.97 -14.27 -0.36
C HIS A 100 8.47 -14.54 -1.79
N SER A 101 9.39 -14.78 -2.73
CA SER A 101 9.04 -15.23 -4.08
C SER A 101 10.05 -16.25 -4.59
N PRO A 102 9.61 -17.24 -5.40
CA PRO A 102 10.52 -18.10 -6.11
C PRO A 102 11.26 -17.30 -7.19
N ALA A 103 12.52 -16.94 -6.89
CA ALA A 103 13.54 -16.42 -7.78
C ALA A 103 13.08 -15.27 -8.71
N MET A 104 13.16 -14.04 -8.21
CA MET A 104 13.11 -12.85 -9.05
C MET A 104 14.51 -12.28 -9.21
N THR A 105 14.88 -11.84 -10.41
CA THR A 105 16.16 -11.15 -10.61
C THR A 105 15.97 -9.65 -10.43
N VAL A 106 16.63 -9.08 -9.44
CA VAL A 106 16.67 -7.64 -9.18
C VAL A 106 18.13 -7.20 -9.27
N CYS A 107 18.41 -6.20 -10.11
CA CYS A 107 19.77 -5.66 -10.29
C CYS A 107 20.81 -6.75 -10.68
N GLY A 108 20.40 -7.75 -11.48
CA GLY A 108 21.26 -8.86 -11.90
C GLY A 108 21.50 -9.95 -10.85
N GLN A 109 20.87 -9.87 -9.67
CA GLN A 109 20.95 -10.89 -8.62
C GLN A 109 19.60 -11.57 -8.39
N SER A 110 19.62 -12.88 -8.20
CA SER A 110 18.42 -13.63 -7.80
C SER A 110 18.12 -13.36 -6.33
N VAL A 111 16.93 -12.84 -6.06
CA VAL A 111 16.45 -12.51 -4.72
C VAL A 111 15.23 -13.36 -4.39
N GLU A 112 15.19 -13.89 -3.18
CA GLU A 112 14.12 -14.80 -2.70
C GLU A 112 13.21 -14.13 -1.68
N GLN A 113 13.69 -13.07 -1.02
CA GLN A 113 12.95 -12.30 -0.04
C GLN A 113 13.09 -10.81 -0.30
N VAL A 114 12.03 -10.08 0.01
CA VAL A 114 12.00 -8.63 -0.02
C VAL A 114 11.31 -8.10 1.22
N ALA A 115 11.85 -7.03 1.78
CA ALA A 115 11.24 -6.23 2.81
C ALA A 115 11.17 -4.77 2.33
N ILE A 116 10.02 -4.15 2.51
CA ILE A 116 9.73 -2.77 2.14
C ILE A 116 9.39 -2.02 3.42
N ALA A 117 10.19 -1.02 3.73
CA ALA A 117 9.92 -0.07 4.80
C ALA A 117 9.71 1.31 4.16
N GLY A 118 8.48 1.81 4.19
CA GLY A 118 8.10 3.07 3.57
C GLY A 118 7.42 4.01 4.55
N THR A 119 7.60 5.30 4.33
CA THR A 119 6.84 6.35 5.00
C THR A 119 5.98 7.07 3.97
N ARG A 120 4.72 7.32 4.31
CA ARG A 120 3.81 8.05 3.43
C ARG A 120 4.07 9.55 3.52
N GLU A 121 4.28 10.16 2.37
CA GLU A 121 4.41 11.60 2.18
C GLU A 121 3.35 12.05 1.17
N GLY A 122 2.20 12.51 1.68
CA GLY A 122 1.05 12.88 0.84
C GLY A 122 0.37 11.66 0.20
N GLU A 123 0.43 11.55 -1.14
CA GLU A 123 -0.11 10.43 -1.92
C GLU A 123 0.98 9.43 -2.35
N SER A 124 2.24 9.74 -2.04
CA SER A 124 3.41 8.95 -2.38
C SER A 124 3.99 8.27 -1.13
N PHE A 125 4.80 7.24 -1.35
CA PHE A 125 5.63 6.59 -0.34
C PHE A 125 7.08 6.78 -0.71
N SER A 126 7.90 7.09 0.28
CA SER A 126 9.35 7.10 0.17
C SER A 126 9.92 6.12 1.19
N GLY A 127 10.96 5.38 0.84
CA GLY A 127 11.44 4.33 1.72
C GLY A 127 12.59 3.51 1.19
N GLN A 128 12.81 2.38 1.84
CA GLN A 128 13.88 1.45 1.55
C GLN A 128 13.32 0.06 1.20
N LEU A 129 13.83 -0.51 0.11
CA LEU A 129 13.66 -1.90 -0.29
C LEU A 129 14.91 -2.66 0.12
N THR A 130 14.74 -3.64 1.00
CA THR A 130 15.79 -4.58 1.39
C THR A 130 15.50 -5.91 0.74
N PHE A 131 16.41 -6.41 -0.09
CA PHE A 131 16.30 -7.73 -0.69
C PHE A 131 17.28 -8.68 -0.02
N ALA A 132 16.85 -9.90 0.33
CA ALA A 132 17.78 -10.92 0.77
C ALA A 132 18.61 -11.37 -0.45
N GLY A 133 19.87 -10.95 -0.46
CA GLY A 133 20.79 -11.14 -1.59
C GLY A 133 21.58 -9.87 -1.93
N LEU A 134 21.03 -8.69 -1.63
CA LEU A 134 21.73 -7.41 -1.78
C LEU A 134 22.28 -6.93 -0.43
N PRO A 135 23.56 -6.52 -0.36
CA PRO A 135 24.15 -6.02 0.89
C PRO A 135 23.71 -4.61 1.29
N VAL A 136 23.11 -3.82 0.39
CA VAL A 136 22.65 -2.45 0.66
C VAL A 136 21.17 -2.29 0.30
N PRO A 137 20.36 -1.63 1.16
CA PRO A 137 18.98 -1.32 0.85
C PRO A 137 18.89 -0.30 -0.30
N LEU A 138 17.90 -0.47 -1.17
CA LEU A 138 17.63 0.43 -2.28
C LEU A 138 16.57 1.44 -1.90
N THR A 139 16.84 2.73 -2.08
CA THR A 139 15.83 3.76 -1.85
C THR A 139 14.80 3.74 -2.97
N PHE A 140 13.53 3.89 -2.63
CA PHE A 140 12.46 4.05 -3.60
C PHE A 140 11.58 5.26 -3.30
N GLU A 141 11.06 5.82 -4.38
CA GLU A 141 9.90 6.68 -4.36
C GLU A 141 8.76 6.01 -5.12
N SER A 142 7.56 6.05 -4.56
CA SER A 142 6.38 5.49 -5.19
C SER A 142 5.50 6.60 -5.75
N GLN A 143 4.98 6.43 -6.96
CA GLN A 143 3.90 7.27 -7.48
C GLN A 143 2.60 6.47 -7.52
N PHE A 144 1.53 7.02 -6.92
CA PHE A 144 0.20 6.41 -7.00
C PHE A 144 -0.27 6.43 -8.46
N ILE A 145 -0.56 5.26 -9.01
CA ILE A 145 -1.23 5.14 -10.30
C ILE A 145 -2.73 5.14 -10.00
N PRO A 146 -3.47 6.21 -10.33
CA PRO A 146 -4.92 6.15 -10.25
C PRO A 146 -5.37 5.03 -11.18
N THR A 147 -6.06 4.05 -10.59
CA THR A 147 -6.73 3.02 -11.40
C THR A 147 -7.70 3.79 -12.27
N GLN A 148 -7.50 3.84 -13.60
CA GLN A 148 -8.49 4.42 -14.48
C GLN A 148 -9.79 3.68 -14.19
N THR A 149 -10.76 4.39 -13.60
CA THR A 149 -12.15 3.99 -13.63
C THR A 149 -12.46 3.80 -15.09
N SER A 150 -12.56 2.53 -15.51
CA SER A 150 -13.15 2.17 -16.77
C SER A 150 -14.56 2.73 -16.73
N ALA A 151 -14.76 3.88 -17.36
CA ALA A 151 -16.08 4.41 -17.67
C ALA A 151 -16.70 3.45 -18.68
N SER A 152 -17.28 2.37 -18.17
CA SER A 152 -18.14 1.46 -18.92
C SER A 152 -19.44 1.38 -18.14
N GLU A 153 -20.40 2.19 -18.58
CA GLU A 153 -21.86 1.95 -18.60
C GLU A 153 -22.60 3.29 -18.60
N ALA A 154 -22.67 3.89 -19.80
CA ALA A 154 -23.75 4.80 -20.18
C ALA A 154 -24.22 4.40 -21.57
N PHE A 155 -24.93 3.28 -21.63
CA PHE A 155 -25.84 2.96 -22.73
C PHE A 155 -27.16 2.55 -22.10
N HIS A 156 -28.11 3.48 -22.04
CA HIS A 156 -29.54 3.23 -22.23
C HIS A 156 -30.29 4.54 -22.44
#